data_AF-A0A1N7EDB0-F1
#
_entry.id   AF-A0A1N7EDB0-F1
#
_cell.length_a   1.000
_cell.length_b   1.000
_cell.length_c   1.000
_cell.angle_alpha   90.00
_cell.angle_beta   90.00
_cell.angle_gamma   90.00
#
_symmetry.space_group_name_H-M   'P 1'
#
loop_
_entity.id
_entity.type
_entity.pdbx_description
1 polymer ?
#
loop_
_entity_poly.entity_id
_entity_poly.type
_entity_poly.pdbx_seq_one_letter_code
_entity_poly.pdbx_strand_id
1 'polypeptide(L)'
;MIYLDSSALVKLVVREEETAALEKWLATQTGAVVACELARTEVVRAVRASGPQAVSMAKALMARLRMVPVDAPLLDAAAEIGPARLRTLDALHLSAAQLLERALDWFVAYDKRLLAAAEEAGLPVAAPGFDGAGLA
;
A
#
# COMPACT_ATOMS: atom_id res chain seq x y z
N MET A 1 7.65 4.53 -10.09
CA MET A 1 6.37 3.87 -9.75
C MET A 1 6.07 4.15 -8.30
N ILE A 2 4.80 4.37 -7.96
CA ILE A 2 4.35 4.63 -6.60
C ILE A 2 3.58 3.40 -6.16
N TYR A 3 4.09 2.69 -5.16
CA TYR A 3 3.42 1.54 -4.58
C TYR A 3 2.47 2.02 -3.48
N LEU A 4 1.18 1.67 -3.56
CA LEU A 4 0.20 1.90 -2.50
C LEU A 4 -0.14 0.57 -1.82
N ASP A 5 0.05 0.52 -0.49
CA ASP A 5 -0.51 -0.57 0.30
C ASP A 5 -2.04 -0.45 0.42
N SER A 6 -2.67 -1.44 1.04
CA SER A 6 -4.11 -1.45 1.25
C SER A 6 -4.62 -0.31 2.15
N SER A 7 -3.85 0.14 3.15
CA SER A 7 -4.22 1.27 4.01
C SER A 7 -4.25 2.60 3.26
N ALA A 8 -3.31 2.84 2.34
CA ALA A 8 -3.31 4.01 1.48
C ALA A 8 -4.47 3.98 0.47
N LEU A 9 -4.78 2.80 -0.07
CA LEU A 9 -5.90 2.61 -0.99
C LEU A 9 -7.27 2.81 -0.32
N VAL A 10 -7.43 2.40 0.94
CA VAL A 10 -8.66 2.63 1.71
C VAL A 10 -8.99 4.12 1.80
N LYS A 11 -7.98 4.97 2.01
CA LYS A 11 -8.15 6.43 2.06
C LYS A 11 -8.64 7.05 0.75
N LEU A 12 -8.44 6.38 -0.38
CA LEU A 12 -8.94 6.80 -1.69
C LEU A 12 -10.38 6.34 -1.95
N VAL A 13 -10.91 5.43 -1.11
CA VAL A 13 -12.27 4.91 -1.21
C VAL A 13 -13.17 5.53 -0.16
N VAL A 14 -12.68 5.65 1.07
CA VAL A 14 -13.36 6.27 2.20
C VAL A 14 -12.57 7.49 2.60
N ARG A 15 -13.25 8.64 2.72
CA ARG A 15 -12.60 9.88 3.17
C ARG A 15 -12.22 9.76 4.64
N GLU A 16 -10.92 9.85 4.89
CA GLU A 16 -10.28 9.92 6.20
C GLU A 16 -9.50 11.23 6.31
N GLU A 17 -8.90 11.48 7.46
CA GLU A 17 -8.16 12.72 7.75
C GLU A 17 -7.03 12.96 6.73
N GLU A 18 -6.30 11.91 6.37
CA GLU A 18 -5.14 12.00 5.49
C GLU A 18 -5.51 11.93 4.00
N THR A 19 -6.78 11.68 3.64
CA THR A 19 -7.21 11.53 2.24
C THR A 19 -6.86 12.75 1.40
N ALA A 20 -7.14 13.96 1.88
CA ALA A 20 -6.89 15.18 1.13
C ALA A 20 -5.40 15.42 0.88
N ALA A 21 -4.55 15.09 1.87
CA ALA A 21 -3.10 15.17 1.74
C ALA A 21 -2.57 14.15 0.73
N LEU A 22 -3.08 12.90 0.78
CA LEU A 22 -2.72 11.84 -0.16
C LEU A 22 -3.08 12.20 -1.60
N GLU A 23 -4.32 12.66 -1.84
CA GLU A 23 -4.79 13.05 -3.17
C GLU A 23 -3.93 14.19 -3.76
N LYS A 24 -3.65 15.22 -2.94
CA LYS A 24 -2.79 16.34 -3.34
C LYS A 24 -1.38 15.88 -3.64
N TRP A 25 -0.81 15.03 -2.79
CA TRP A 25 0.55 14.52 -2.97
C TRP A 25 0.65 13.66 -4.23
N LEU A 26 -0.29 12.74 -4.47
CA LEU A 26 -0.34 11.92 -5.68
C LEU A 26 -0.45 12.77 -6.95
N ALA A 27 -1.21 13.86 -6.93
CA ALA A 27 -1.33 14.78 -8.06
C ALA A 27 -0.02 15.51 -8.41
N THR A 28 0.95 15.55 -7.50
CA THR A 28 2.30 16.11 -7.75
C THR A 28 3.30 15.08 -8.25
N GLN A 29 2.96 13.79 -8.21
CA GLN A 29 3.85 12.72 -8.65
C GLN A 29 3.62 12.37 -10.13
N THR A 30 4.69 11.99 -10.83
CA THR A 30 4.63 11.57 -12.24
C THR A 30 4.65 10.05 -12.42
N GLY A 31 4.88 9.30 -11.34
CA GLY A 31 5.00 7.84 -11.36
C GLY A 31 3.64 7.14 -11.50
N ALA A 32 3.61 6.01 -12.22
CA ALA A 32 2.44 5.15 -12.26
C ALA A 32 2.16 4.53 -10.88
N VAL A 33 0.88 4.45 -10.51
CA VAL A 33 0.41 3.84 -9.26
C VAL A 33 0.32 2.32 -9.42
N VAL A 34 0.89 1.60 -8.44
CA VAL A 34 0.98 0.13 -8.41
C VAL A 34 0.51 -0.37 -7.04
N ALA A 35 -0.10 -1.55 -6.98
CA ALA A 35 -0.47 -2.23 -5.73
C ALA A 35 -0.32 -3.76 -5.86
N CYS A 36 -0.29 -4.50 -4.75
CA CYS A 36 -0.36 -5.97 -4.77
C CYS A 36 -1.80 -6.46 -5.01
N GLU A 37 -1.99 -7.56 -5.73
CA GLU A 37 -3.33 -8.15 -5.95
C GLU A 37 -4.08 -8.51 -4.66
N LEU A 38 -3.35 -8.73 -3.56
CA LEU A 38 -3.92 -8.88 -2.22
C LEU A 38 -4.86 -7.72 -1.84
N ALA A 39 -4.57 -6.50 -2.30
CA ALA A 39 -5.37 -5.30 -2.04
C ALA A 39 -6.82 -5.43 -2.53
N ARG A 40 -7.08 -6.27 -3.54
CA ARG A 40 -8.46 -6.58 -3.98
C ARG A 40 -9.31 -7.14 -2.85
N THR A 41 -8.71 -7.98 -2.02
CA THR A 41 -9.38 -8.59 -0.86
C THR A 41 -9.37 -7.64 0.32
N GLU A 42 -8.22 -7.05 0.64
CA GLU A 42 -8.05 -6.24 1.84
C GLU A 42 -8.90 -4.96 1.80
N VAL A 43 -8.82 -4.20 0.70
CA VAL A 43 -9.57 -2.93 0.56
C VAL A 43 -11.07 -3.19 0.59
N VAL A 44 -11.55 -4.19 -0.16
CA VAL A 44 -12.99 -4.54 -0.18
C VAL A 44 -13.48 -4.99 1.19
N ARG A 45 -12.67 -5.73 1.96
CA ARG A 45 -13.02 -6.12 3.33
C ARG A 45 -13.03 -4.92 4.27
N ALA A 46 -12.02 -4.06 4.19
CA ALA A 46 -11.88 -2.89 5.05
C ALA A 46 -13.06 -1.92 4.88
N VAL A 47 -13.47 -1.63 3.64
CA VAL A 47 -14.54 -0.66 3.38
C VAL A 47 -15.96 -1.25 3.44
N ARG A 48 -16.10 -2.54 3.74
CA ARG A 48 -17.41 -3.23 3.70
C ARG A 48 -18.42 -2.61 4.66
N ALA A 49 -17.98 -2.19 5.84
CA ALA A 49 -18.84 -1.54 6.84
C ALA A 49 -19.35 -0.16 6.38
N SER A 50 -18.66 0.48 5.43
CA SER A 50 -19.04 1.76 4.83
C SER A 50 -20.12 1.62 3.74
N GLY A 51 -20.60 0.40 3.48
CA GLY A 51 -21.76 0.12 2.64
C GLY A 51 -21.44 -0.20 1.16
N PRO A 52 -22.48 -0.56 0.38
CA PRO A 52 -22.30 -1.08 -0.99
C PRO A 52 -21.62 -0.13 -1.96
N GLN A 53 -21.80 1.19 -1.79
CA GLN A 53 -21.17 2.20 -2.63
C GLN A 53 -19.65 2.21 -2.46
N ALA A 54 -19.15 2.11 -1.22
CA ALA A 54 -17.72 2.04 -0.94
C ALA A 54 -17.10 0.77 -1.54
N VAL A 55 -17.80 -0.37 -1.44
CA VAL A 55 -17.36 -1.63 -2.06
C VAL A 55 -17.29 -1.50 -3.59
N SER A 56 -18.26 -0.85 -4.22
CA SER A 56 -18.25 -0.60 -5.67
C SER A 56 -17.09 0.30 -6.08
N MET A 57 -16.86 1.39 -5.33
CA MET A 57 -15.74 2.30 -5.54
C MET A 57 -14.39 1.59 -5.39
N ALA A 58 -14.22 0.76 -4.37
CA ALA A 58 -13.01 -0.06 -4.18
C ALA A 58 -12.73 -0.96 -5.40
N LYS A 59 -13.75 -1.68 -5.89
CA LYS A 59 -13.61 -2.54 -7.07
C LYS A 59 -13.25 -1.73 -8.32
N ALA A 60 -13.88 -0.57 -8.51
CA ALA A 60 -13.58 0.32 -9.62
C ALA A 60 -12.15 0.88 -9.55
N LEU A 61 -11.66 1.23 -8.35
CA LEU A 61 -10.28 1.63 -8.13
C LEU A 61 -9.30 0.51 -8.52
N MET A 62 -9.52 -0.72 -8.01
CA MET A 62 -8.65 -1.87 -8.30
C MET A 62 -8.60 -2.21 -9.81
N ALA A 63 -9.66 -1.93 -10.56
CA ALA A 63 -9.68 -2.17 -12.02
C ALA A 63 -8.79 -1.19 -12.81
N ARG A 64 -8.36 -0.08 -12.21
CA ARG A 64 -7.56 0.98 -12.86
C ARG A 64 -6.08 0.93 -12.48
N LEU A 65 -5.73 0.18 -11.45
CA LEU A 65 -4.37 0.08 -10.95
C LEU A 65 -3.56 -0.96 -11.71
N ARG A 66 -2.27 -0.71 -11.84
CA ARG A 66 -1.32 -1.77 -12.18
C ARG A 66 -1.16 -2.65 -10.94
N MET A 67 -1.35 -3.95 -11.10
CA MET A 67 -1.29 -4.90 -9.98
C MET A 67 -0.06 -5.80 -10.10
N VAL A 68 0.66 -5.98 -9.00
CA VAL A 68 1.68 -7.02 -8.84
C VAL A 68 0.95 -8.33 -8.50
N PRO A 69 1.10 -9.39 -9.32
CA PRO A 69 0.41 -10.65 -9.09
C PRO A 69 0.89 -11.33 -7.80
N VAL A 70 -0.02 -12.02 -7.11
CA VAL A 70 0.35 -12.91 -6.00
C VAL A 70 0.58 -14.30 -6.56
N ASP A 71 1.82 -14.58 -6.94
CA ASP A 71 2.26 -15.88 -7.45
C ASP A 71 3.24 -16.58 -6.50
N ALA A 72 3.61 -17.83 -6.82
CA ALA A 72 4.52 -18.60 -5.98
C ALA A 72 5.87 -17.87 -5.72
N PRO A 73 6.54 -17.28 -6.73
CA PRO A 73 7.74 -16.48 -6.49
C PRO A 73 7.54 -15.34 -5.48
N LEU A 74 6.42 -14.61 -5.55
CA LEU A 74 6.14 -13.55 -4.58
C LEU A 74 5.94 -14.11 -3.17
N LEU A 75 5.20 -15.22 -3.04
CA LEU A 75 4.94 -15.90 -1.77
C LEU A 75 6.25 -16.39 -1.13
N ASP A 76 7.11 -17.02 -1.91
CA ASP A 76 8.41 -17.52 -1.45
C ASP A 76 9.32 -16.36 -1.03
N ALA A 77 9.38 -15.29 -1.83
CA ALA A 77 10.15 -14.10 -1.47
C ALA A 77 9.62 -13.43 -0.18
N ALA A 78 8.29 -13.38 -0.01
CA ALA A 78 7.69 -12.81 1.20
C ALA A 78 7.95 -13.66 2.45
N ALA A 79 8.13 -14.98 2.32
CA ALA A 79 8.47 -15.86 3.44
C ALA A 79 9.86 -15.58 4.02
N GLU A 80 10.77 -15.05 3.21
CA GLU A 80 12.14 -14.69 3.62
C GLU A 80 12.26 -13.25 4.16
N ILE A 81 11.19 -12.45 4.08
CA ILE A 81 11.19 -11.06 4.56
C ILE A 81 11.13 -11.01 6.08
N GLY A 82 12.09 -10.30 6.68
CA GLY A 82 12.12 -9.97 8.10
C GLY A 82 11.58 -8.57 8.40
N PRO A 83 11.54 -8.17 9.69
CA PRO A 83 11.76 -8.97 10.89
C PRO A 83 10.57 -9.91 11.19
N ALA A 84 10.77 -10.99 11.97
CA ALA A 84 9.73 -12.00 12.27
C ALA A 84 8.43 -11.46 12.90
N ARG A 85 8.44 -10.21 13.38
CA ARG A 85 7.27 -9.49 13.89
C ARG A 85 6.37 -8.93 12.78
N LEU A 86 6.84 -8.89 11.54
CA LEU A 86 6.07 -8.41 10.39
C LEU A 86 4.93 -9.41 10.11
N ARG A 87 3.71 -8.89 9.93
CA ARG A 87 2.57 -9.77 9.62
C ARG A 87 2.72 -10.32 8.21
N THR A 88 2.16 -11.50 7.97
CA THR A 88 2.23 -12.18 6.65
C THR A 88 1.77 -11.29 5.49
N LEU A 89 0.68 -10.54 5.65
CA LEU A 89 0.15 -9.66 4.60
C LEU A 89 1.05 -8.44 4.36
N ASP A 90 1.64 -7.89 5.44
CA ASP A 90 2.60 -6.81 5.37
C ASP A 90 3.88 -7.26 4.63
N ALA A 91 4.35 -8.49 4.88
CA ALA A 91 5.48 -9.09 4.16
C ALA A 91 5.19 -9.25 2.65
N LEU A 92 3.96 -9.62 2.27
CA LEU A 92 3.57 -9.69 0.85
C LEU A 92 3.56 -8.33 0.18
N HIS A 93 3.07 -7.29 0.87
CA HIS A 93 3.15 -5.93 0.36
C HIS A 93 4.59 -5.47 0.16
N LEU A 94 5.45 -5.74 1.16
CA LEU A 94 6.85 -5.37 1.11
C LEU A 94 7.61 -6.11 0.00
N SER A 95 7.36 -7.42 -0.16
CA SER A 95 7.91 -8.23 -1.25
C SER A 95 7.51 -7.67 -2.61
N ALA A 96 6.22 -7.36 -2.79
CA ALA A 96 5.69 -6.85 -4.05
C ALA A 96 6.29 -5.50 -4.43
N ALA A 97 6.57 -4.65 -3.45
CA ALA A 97 7.25 -3.38 -3.67
C ALA A 97 8.73 -3.56 -4.03
N GLN A 98 9.43 -4.50 -3.41
CA GLN A 98 10.84 -4.78 -3.72
C GLN A 98 11.04 -5.29 -5.15
N LEU A 99 10.07 -5.99 -5.73
CA LEU A 99 10.11 -6.40 -7.16
C LEU A 99 10.15 -5.22 -8.14
N LEU A 100 9.79 -4.01 -7.70
CA LEU A 100 9.88 -2.80 -8.53
C LEU A 100 11.29 -2.22 -8.55
N GLU A 101 12.17 -2.64 -7.63
CA GLU A 101 13.58 -2.24 -7.52
C GLU A 101 13.76 -0.71 -7.70
N ARG A 102 14.71 -0.31 -8.55
CA ARG A 102 15.01 1.08 -8.91
C ARG A 102 13.85 1.83 -9.58
N ALA A 103 12.80 1.14 -10.00
CA ALA A 103 11.62 1.78 -10.56
C ALA A 103 10.62 2.19 -9.48
N LEU A 104 10.83 1.85 -8.20
CA LEU A 104 10.04 2.34 -7.08
C LEU A 104 10.50 3.75 -6.69
N ASP A 105 9.59 4.72 -6.81
CA ASP A 105 9.81 6.10 -6.36
C ASP A 105 9.40 6.23 -4.88
N TRP A 106 8.27 5.60 -4.52
CA TRP A 106 7.68 5.70 -3.18
C TRP A 106 6.87 4.45 -2.82
N PHE A 107 7.05 3.96 -1.60
CA PHE A 107 6.18 3.03 -0.91
C PHE A 107 5.26 3.81 0.04
N VAL A 108 3.96 3.80 -0.23
CA VAL A 108 2.97 4.60 0.51
C VAL A 108 2.09 3.69 1.35
N ALA A 109 2.10 3.96 2.65
CA ALA A 109 1.40 3.21 3.67
C ALA A 109 1.00 4.13 4.82
N TYR A 110 0.05 3.69 5.63
CA TYR A 110 -0.38 4.37 6.86
C TYR A 110 -0.39 3.44 8.08
N ASP A 111 0.06 2.19 7.92
CA ASP A 111 0.42 1.33 9.04
C ASP A 111 1.87 1.61 9.45
N LYS A 112 2.07 2.09 10.69
CA LYS A 112 3.39 2.45 11.22
C LYS A 112 4.39 1.29 11.19
N ARG A 113 3.93 0.06 11.43
CA ARG A 113 4.82 -1.11 11.47
C ARG A 113 5.28 -1.49 10.08
N LEU A 114 4.40 -1.39 9.09
CA LEU A 114 4.75 -1.64 7.70
C LEU A 114 5.66 -0.53 7.15
N LEU A 115 5.42 0.75 7.48
CA LEU A 115 6.32 1.84 7.14
C LEU A 115 7.73 1.62 7.68
N ALA A 116 7.85 1.30 8.99
CA ALA A 116 9.15 1.02 9.60
C ALA A 116 9.85 -0.18 8.93
N ALA A 117 9.11 -1.25 8.59
CA ALA A 117 9.69 -2.40 7.90
C ALA A 117 10.15 -2.05 6.47
N ALA A 118 9.41 -1.20 5.77
CA ALA A 118 9.80 -0.72 4.44
C ALA A 118 11.05 0.17 4.50
N GLU A 119 11.17 1.03 5.51
CA GLU A 119 12.39 1.82 5.78
C GLU A 119 13.58 0.91 6.13
N GLU A 120 13.39 -0.08 7.01
CA GLU A 120 14.42 -1.08 7.34
C GLU A 120 14.90 -1.85 6.09
N ALA A 121 13.99 -2.09 5.13
CA ALA A 121 14.29 -2.70 3.84
C ALA A 121 14.90 -1.73 2.80
N GLY A 122 15.12 -0.46 3.18
CA GLY A 122 15.73 0.56 2.32
C GLY A 122 14.79 1.13 1.26
N LEU A 123 13.47 0.94 1.39
CA LEU A 123 12.50 1.52 0.46
C LEU A 123 12.25 3.01 0.77
N PRO A 124 12.08 3.86 -0.26
CA PRO A 124 11.65 5.23 -0.05
C PRO A 124 10.19 5.25 0.42
N VAL A 125 9.91 5.65 1.65
CA VAL A 125 8.54 5.66 2.20
C VAL A 125 7.90 7.05 2.16
N ALA A 126 6.57 7.08 2.03
CA ALA A 126 5.77 8.29 2.20
C ALA A 126 4.44 8.00 2.88
N ALA A 127 3.99 8.92 3.73
CA ALA A 127 2.66 8.89 4.34
C ALA A 127 2.08 10.33 4.40
N PRO A 128 1.61 10.88 3.26
CA PRO A 128 1.15 12.26 3.20
C PRO A 128 0.01 12.55 4.20
N GLY A 129 0.17 13.61 5.00
CA GLY A 129 -0.83 13.95 6.03
C GLY A 129 -0.74 13.11 7.30
N PHE A 130 0.25 12.22 7.40
CA PHE A 130 0.57 11.51 8.62
C PHE A 130 1.68 12.26 9.38
N ASP A 131 1.31 12.91 10.48
CA ASP A 131 2.29 13.59 11.33
C ASP A 131 3.10 12.53 12.10
N GLY A 132 4.38 12.40 11.74
CA GLY A 132 5.31 11.35 12.17
C GLY A 132 5.70 11.31 13.65
N ALA A 133 4.81 11.65 14.59
CA ALA A 133 5.02 11.54 16.04
C ALA A 133 5.07 10.07 16.55
N GLY A 134 5.66 9.15 15.80
CA GLY A 134 5.84 7.75 16.21
C GLY A 134 6.59 6.88 15.21
N LEU A 135 7.49 7.46 14.42
CA LEU A 135 8.51 6.72 13.64
C LEU A 135 9.91 6.87 14.26
N ALA A 136 9.98 7.21 15.55
CA ALA A 136 11.20 7.18 16.35
C ALA A 136 11.16 6.01 17.34
#